data_AF-A0A7C9EQ76-F1
#
_entry.id   AF-A0A7C9EQ76-F1
#
_cell.length_a   1.000
_cell.length_b   1.000
_cell.length_c   1.000
_cell.angle_alpha   90.00
_cell.angle_beta   90.00
_cell.angle_gamma   90.00
#
_symmetry.space_group_name_H-M   'P 1'
#
loop_
_entity.id
_entity.type
_entity.pdbx_description
1 polymer ?
#
loop_
_entity_poly.entity_id
_entity_poly.type
_entity_poly.pdbx_seq_one_letter_code
_entity_poly.pdbx_strand_id
1 'polypeptide(L)'
;MVSAALVSILIGLAASNLRSIPYEAPAYNIVMGFLLPLTIPLLLFRADMRRVIQPTGRLLLAFLLGSVATMIGTVVAYLIVPMRSLGPDGWKIAAALMGSYIGGAVNYVAISEALGVSLPV
;
A
#
# COMPACT_ATOMS: atom_id res chain seq x y z
N MET A 1 9.58 -20.61 10.13
CA MET A 1 9.06 -20.91 8.77
C MET A 1 8.98 -19.60 8.01
N VAL A 2 9.65 -19.46 6.87
CA VAL A 2 9.57 -18.22 6.08
C VAL A 2 8.32 -18.30 5.20
N SER A 3 7.46 -17.28 5.23
CA SER A 3 6.25 -17.24 4.40
C SER A 3 6.61 -17.19 2.92
N ALA A 4 5.85 -17.92 2.09
CA ALA A 4 6.01 -17.89 0.63
C ALA A 4 5.91 -16.46 0.06
N ALA A 5 5.09 -15.59 0.67
CA ALA A 5 4.96 -14.19 0.29
C ALA A 5 6.28 -13.43 0.48
N LEU A 6 6.96 -13.65 1.61
CA LEU A 6 8.24 -13.00 1.91
C LEU A 6 9.34 -13.48 0.95
N VAL A 7 9.39 -14.78 0.67
CA VAL A 7 10.31 -15.34 -0.32
C VAL A 7 10.06 -14.77 -1.71
N SER A 8 8.79 -14.67 -2.14
CA SER A 8 8.42 -14.09 -3.43
C SER A 8 8.85 -12.62 -3.57
N ILE A 9 8.63 -11.80 -2.53
CA ILE A 9 9.08 -10.41 -2.50
C ILE A 9 10.60 -10.32 -2.63
N LEU A 10 11.35 -11.14 -1.87
CA LEU A 10 12.81 -11.13 -1.91
C LEU A 10 13.36 -11.56 -3.28
N ILE A 11 12.78 -12.61 -3.89
CA ILE A 11 13.17 -13.05 -5.22
C ILE A 11 12.86 -11.98 -6.26
N GLY A 12 11.67 -11.37 -6.20
CA GLY A 12 11.29 -10.29 -7.11
C GLY A 12 12.21 -9.07 -6.99
N LEU A 13 12.55 -8.69 -5.76
CA LEU A 13 13.49 -7.61 -5.48
C LEU A 13 14.87 -7.92 -6.04
N ALA A 14 15.40 -9.13 -5.82
CA ALA A 14 16.69 -9.54 -6.35
C ALA A 14 16.70 -9.56 -7.88
N ALA A 15 15.66 -10.14 -8.51
CA ALA A 15 15.54 -10.20 -9.96
C ALA A 15 15.42 -8.81 -10.61
N SER A 16 14.73 -7.86 -9.95
CA SER A 16 14.62 -6.47 -10.40
C SER A 16 15.97 -5.75 -10.35
N ASN A 17 16.70 -5.89 -9.23
CA ASN A 17 18.02 -5.27 -9.07
C ASN A 17 19.07 -5.85 -10.03
N LEU A 18 18.98 -7.14 -10.34
CA LEU A 18 19.84 -7.80 -11.33
C LEU A 18 19.42 -7.51 -12.79
N ARG A 19 18.41 -6.64 -13.02
CA ARG A 19 17.83 -6.32 -14.34
C ARG A 19 17.37 -7.56 -15.13
N SER A 20 17.04 -8.66 -14.45
CA SER A 20 16.53 -9.87 -15.10
C SER A 20 15.07 -9.73 -15.54
N ILE A 21 14.32 -8.84 -14.87
CA ILE A 21 12.93 -8.51 -15.22
C ILE A 21 12.82 -7.03 -15.62
N PRO A 22 11.95 -6.69 -16.58
CA PRO A 22 11.76 -5.31 -17.03
C PRO A 22 11.07 -4.47 -15.95
N TYR A 23 11.44 -3.20 -15.85
CA TYR A 23 10.83 -2.23 -14.92
C TYR A 23 9.38 -1.90 -15.31
N GLU A 24 9.09 -1.95 -16.61
CA GLU A 24 7.76 -1.76 -17.16
C GLU A 24 7.35 -2.98 -17.99
N ALA A 25 6.15 -3.48 -17.75
CA ALA A 25 5.56 -4.54 -18.55
C ALA A 25 4.04 -4.34 -18.64
N PRO A 26 3.41 -4.57 -19.81
CA PRO A 26 1.95 -4.52 -19.95
C PRO A 26 1.21 -5.40 -18.94
N ALA A 27 1.85 -6.50 -18.52
CA ALA A 27 1.31 -7.40 -17.49
C ALA A 27 1.10 -6.70 -16.13
N TYR A 28 1.95 -5.74 -15.76
CA TYR A 28 1.83 -5.02 -14.49
C TYR A 28 0.57 -4.15 -14.45
N ASN A 29 0.24 -3.52 -15.57
CA ASN A 29 -0.99 -2.73 -15.71
C ASN A 29 -2.25 -3.60 -15.57
N ILE A 30 -2.23 -4.83 -16.10
CA ILE A 30 -3.34 -5.76 -15.94
C ILE A 30 -3.50 -6.19 -14.48
N VAL A 31 -2.39 -6.48 -13.81
CA VAL A 31 -2.40 -6.86 -12.39
C VAL A 31 -2.94 -5.74 -11.51
N MET A 32 -2.42 -4.53 -11.68
CA MET A 32 -2.81 -3.37 -10.87
C MET A 32 -4.23 -2.88 -11.18
N GLY A 33 -4.61 -2.84 -12.46
CA GLY A 33 -5.90 -2.30 -12.91
C GLY A 33 -7.08 -3.26 -12.74
N PHE A 34 -6.85 -4.58 -12.86
CA PHE A 34 -7.94 -5.56 -12.83
C PHE A 34 -7.80 -6.59 -11.72
N LEU A 35 -6.66 -7.29 -11.62
CA LEU A 35 -6.53 -8.42 -10.70
C LEU A 35 -6.53 -7.99 -9.23
N LEU A 36 -5.84 -6.90 -8.89
CA LEU A 36 -5.79 -6.37 -7.53
C LEU A 36 -7.17 -5.94 -7.02
N PRO A 37 -7.93 -5.09 -7.75
CA PRO A 37 -9.30 -4.73 -7.34
C PRO A 37 -10.24 -5.94 -7.24
N LEU A 38 -10.11 -6.94 -8.14
CA LEU A 38 -10.93 -8.14 -8.12
C LEU A 38 -10.60 -9.11 -6.98
N THR A 39 -9.41 -9.02 -6.39
CA THR A 39 -8.99 -9.91 -5.32
C THR A 39 -9.91 -9.79 -4.09
N ILE A 40 -10.35 -8.57 -3.74
CA ILE A 40 -11.24 -8.36 -2.58
C ILE A 40 -12.60 -9.08 -2.79
N PRO A 41 -13.35 -8.83 -3.88
CA PRO A 41 -14.57 -9.59 -4.17
C PRO A 41 -14.38 -11.11 -4.19
N LEU A 42 -13.28 -11.60 -4.77
CA LEU A 42 -13.02 -13.05 -4.86
C LEU A 42 -12.73 -13.68 -3.49
N LEU A 43 -11.99 -12.98 -2.63
CA LEU A 43 -11.75 -13.40 -1.24
C LEU A 43 -13.05 -13.41 -0.44
N LEU A 44 -13.86 -12.36 -0.61
CA LEU A 44 -15.16 -12.22 0.03
C LEU A 44 -16.17 -13.27 -0.45
N PHE A 45 -16.15 -13.65 -1.74
CA PHE A 45 -17.01 -14.68 -2.30
C PHE A 45 -16.80 -16.05 -1.64
N ARG A 46 -15.56 -16.37 -1.27
CA ARG A 46 -15.25 -17.60 -0.51
C ARG A 46 -15.45 -17.45 1.00
N ALA A 47 -15.52 -16.24 1.52
CA ALA A 47 -15.59 -16.00 2.95
C ALA A 47 -17.02 -16.16 3.48
N ASP A 48 -17.17 -16.77 4.66
CA ASP A 48 -18.43 -16.74 5.40
C ASP A 48 -18.61 -15.35 6.01
N MET A 49 -19.42 -14.51 5.34
CA MET A 49 -19.68 -13.13 5.75
C MET A 49 -20.16 -13.01 7.20
N ARG A 50 -20.94 -13.96 7.71
CA ARG A 50 -21.44 -13.91 9.09
C ARG A 50 -20.29 -14.05 10.09
N ARG A 51 -19.35 -14.94 9.79
CA ARG A 51 -18.14 -15.14 10.60
C ARG A 51 -17.15 -14.00 10.48
N VAL A 52 -17.10 -13.31 9.34
CA VAL A 52 -16.25 -12.13 9.15
C VAL A 52 -16.80 -10.95 9.95
N ILE A 53 -18.10 -10.65 9.83
CA ILE A 53 -18.70 -9.43 10.40
C ILE A 53 -18.74 -9.48 11.94
N GLN A 54 -19.02 -10.64 12.55
CA GLN A 54 -19.11 -10.78 14.02
C GLN A 54 -17.90 -10.23 14.79
N PRO A 55 -16.64 -10.61 14.47
CA PRO A 55 -15.44 -10.07 15.12
C PRO A 55 -14.99 -8.71 14.55
N THR A 56 -15.48 -8.30 13.37
CA THR A 56 -15.00 -7.10 12.67
C THR A 56 -15.15 -5.83 13.51
N GLY A 57 -16.19 -5.70 14.33
CA GLY A 57 -16.41 -4.49 15.13
C GLY A 57 -15.24 -4.13 16.06
N ARG A 58 -14.68 -5.12 16.78
CA ARG A 58 -13.52 -4.87 17.67
C ARG A 58 -12.23 -4.67 16.87
N LEU A 59 -12.07 -5.40 15.77
CA LEU A 59 -10.92 -5.25 14.87
C LEU A 59 -10.90 -3.86 14.22
N LEU A 60 -12.07 -3.34 13.85
CA LEU A 60 -12.24 -2.02 13.26
C LEU A 60 -11.82 -0.92 14.23
N LEU A 61 -12.16 -1.04 15.52
CA LEU A 61 -11.70 -0.08 16.53
C LEU A 61 -10.18 -0.08 16.68
N ALA A 62 -9.56 -1.27 16.73
CA ALA A 62 -8.10 -1.39 16.76
C ALA A 62 -7.45 -0.81 15.49
N PHE A 63 -8.06 -1.05 14.33
CA PHE A 63 -7.63 -0.50 13.05
C PHE A 63 -7.74 1.03 13.01
N LEU A 64 -8.84 1.61 13.49
CA LEU A 64 -9.02 3.07 13.55
C LEU A 64 -7.99 3.71 14.48
N LEU A 65 -7.76 3.11 15.66
CA LEU A 65 -6.72 3.58 16.58
C LEU A 65 -5.34 3.53 15.93
N GLY A 66 -4.99 2.42 15.27
CA GLY A 66 -3.76 2.28 14.51
C GLY A 66 -3.64 3.28 13.37
N SER A 67 -4.74 3.54 12.65
CA SER A 67 -4.77 4.52 11.55
C SER A 67 -4.52 5.95 12.04
N VAL A 68 -5.14 6.34 13.15
CA VAL A 68 -4.90 7.65 13.80
C VAL A 68 -3.45 7.75 14.29
N ALA A 69 -2.94 6.69 14.92
CA ALA A 69 -1.54 6.65 15.37
C ALA A 69 -0.56 6.78 14.19
N THR A 70 -0.80 6.09 13.07
CA THR A 70 0.00 6.22 11.84
C THR A 70 -0.07 7.63 11.27
N MET A 71 -1.27 8.24 11.23
CA MET A 71 -1.45 9.61 10.74
C MET A 71 -0.65 10.61 11.58
N ILE A 72 -0.75 10.54 12.91
CA ILE A 72 0.01 11.39 13.83
C ILE A 72 1.51 11.13 13.65
N GLY A 73 1.92 9.86 13.58
CA GLY A 73 3.31 9.47 13.36
C GLY A 73 3.88 10.02 12.05
N THR A 74 3.11 10.00 10.96
CA THR A 74 3.52 10.59 9.69
C THR A 74 3.67 12.10 9.80
N VAL A 75 2.74 12.81 10.43
CA VAL A 75 2.84 14.27 10.62
C VAL A 75 4.08 14.62 11.41
N VAL A 76 4.32 13.93 12.53
CA VAL A 76 5.51 14.12 13.37
C VAL A 76 6.79 13.81 12.59
N ALA A 77 6.83 12.70 11.86
CA ALA A 77 7.99 12.33 11.04
C ALA A 77 8.27 13.36 9.93
N TYR A 78 7.22 13.88 9.28
CA TYR A 78 7.34 14.92 8.24
C TYR A 78 7.91 16.23 8.79
N LEU A 79 7.56 16.60 10.01
CA LEU A 79 8.05 17.82 10.67
C LEU A 79 9.50 17.68 11.19
N ILE A 80 9.87 16.51 11.70
CA ILE A 80 11.20 16.27 12.29
C ILE A 80 12.25 15.97 11.22
N VAL A 81 11.89 15.24 10.16
CA VAL A 81 12.82 14.87 9.10
C VAL A 81 12.94 16.04 8.12
N PRO A 82 14.15 16.62 7.91
CA PRO A 82 14.33 17.69 6.95
C PRO A 82 14.17 17.16 5.51
N MET A 83 12.93 17.12 5.02
CA MET A 83 12.53 16.64 3.70
C MET A 83 12.86 17.63 2.57
N ARG A 84 14.04 18.27 2.62
CA ARG A 84 14.47 19.29 1.65
C ARG A 84 14.56 18.76 0.21
N SER A 85 14.74 17.45 0.02
CA SER A 85 14.80 16.81 -1.30
C SER A 85 13.44 16.48 -1.91
N LEU A 86 12.34 16.50 -1.13
CA LEU A 86 11.01 16.17 -1.63
C LEU A 86 10.27 17.37 -2.26
N GLY A 87 10.89 18.56 -2.24
CA GLY A 87 10.32 19.77 -2.80
C GLY A 87 9.07 20.29 -2.06
N PRO A 88 8.40 21.32 -2.62
CA PRO A 88 7.20 21.93 -2.02
C PRO A 88 6.03 20.94 -1.83
N ASP A 89 5.98 19.89 -2.65
CA ASP A 89 4.93 18.88 -2.69
C ASP A 89 5.25 17.62 -1.86
N GLY A 90 6.30 17.64 -1.03
CA GLY A 90 6.70 16.47 -0.23
C GLY A 90 5.61 15.96 0.73
N TRP A 91 4.67 16.81 1.12
CA TRP A 91 3.50 16.42 1.92
C TRP A 91 2.58 15.44 1.17
N LYS A 92 2.49 15.51 -0.17
CA LYS A 92 1.70 14.59 -0.98
C LYS A 92 2.32 13.19 -0.98
N ILE A 93 3.64 13.11 -1.08
CA ILE A 93 4.39 11.85 -0.99
C ILE A 93 4.26 11.26 0.41
N ALA A 94 4.38 12.07 1.46
CA ALA A 94 4.18 11.64 2.84
C ALA A 94 2.75 11.10 3.06
N ALA A 95 1.73 11.76 2.49
CA ALA A 95 0.35 11.31 2.55
C ALA A 95 0.12 9.98 1.80
N ALA A 96 0.71 9.81 0.62
CA ALA A 96 0.66 8.55 -0.12
C ALA A 96 1.31 7.40 0.67
N LEU A 97 2.49 7.64 1.27
CA LEU A 97 3.18 6.67 2.10
C LEU A 97 2.40 6.31 3.36
N MET A 98 1.82 7.29 4.06
CA MET A 98 0.88 7.06 5.17
C MET A 98 -0.25 6.12 4.75
N GLY A 99 -0.82 6.37 3.56
CA GLY A 99 -1.79 5.51 2.92
C GLY A 99 -1.35 4.05 2.84
N SER A 100 -0.12 3.82 2.38
CA SER A 100 0.49 2.49 2.28
C SER A 100 0.56 1.77 3.62
N TYR A 101 0.88 2.48 4.70
CA TYR A 101 0.98 1.87 6.04
C TYR A 101 -0.38 1.60 6.70
N ILE A 102 -1.45 2.27 6.26
CA ILE A 102 -2.82 1.99 6.72
C ILE A 102 -3.46 0.85 5.93
N GLY A 103 -3.33 0.86 4.59
CA GLY A 103 -4.11 0.01 3.68
C GLY A 103 -3.31 -0.68 2.57
N GLY A 104 -1.98 -0.63 2.62
CA GLY A 104 -1.09 -1.26 1.65
C GLY A 104 -1.02 -0.53 0.30
N ALA A 105 -0.47 -1.23 -0.69
CA ALA A 105 -0.18 -0.67 -2.01
C ALA A 105 -1.40 -0.05 -2.72
N VAL A 106 -2.60 -0.61 -2.55
CA VAL A 106 -3.83 -0.08 -3.15
C VAL A 106 -4.17 1.31 -2.60
N ASN A 107 -3.99 1.52 -1.29
CA ASN A 107 -4.26 2.81 -0.66
C ASN A 107 -3.17 3.85 -1.01
N TYR A 108 -1.93 3.41 -1.19
CA TYR A 108 -0.85 4.25 -1.74
C TYR A 108 -1.20 4.75 -3.15
N VAL A 109 -1.61 3.85 -4.05
CA VAL A 109 -1.95 4.21 -5.44
C VAL A 109 -3.13 5.18 -5.46
N ALA A 110 -4.21 4.89 -4.72
CA ALA A 110 -5.40 5.74 -4.68
C ALA A 110 -5.10 7.16 -4.16
N ILE A 111 -4.28 7.30 -3.10
CA ILE A 111 -3.90 8.61 -2.57
C ILE A 111 -2.94 9.34 -3.51
N SER A 112 -2.00 8.61 -4.14
CA SER A 112 -1.06 9.19 -5.12
C SER A 112 -1.82 9.77 -6.31
N GLU A 113 -2.79 9.04 -6.85
CA GLU A 113 -3.67 9.51 -7.93
C GLU A 113 -4.52 10.70 -7.48
N ALA A 114 -5.15 10.63 -6.30
CA ALA A 114 -6.01 11.70 -5.78
C ALA A 114 -5.24 13.02 -5.54
N LEU A 115 -3.97 12.93 -5.14
CA LEU A 115 -3.12 14.09 -4.90
C LEU A 115 -2.32 14.54 -6.13
N GLY A 116 -2.46 13.85 -7.26
CA GLY A 116 -1.70 14.14 -8.48
C GLY A 116 -0.19 13.95 -8.29
N VAL A 117 0.22 13.01 -7.42
CA VAL A 117 1.62 12.60 -7.31
C VAL A 117 1.94 11.81 -8.56
N SER A 118 2.55 12.47 -9.54
CA SER A 118 3.06 11.81 -10.74
C SER A 118 4.13 10.80 -10.31
N LEU A 119 3.78 9.51 -10.37
CA LEU A 119 4.79 8.45 -10.48
C LEU A 119 5.68 8.85 -11.67
N PRO A 120 7.02 8.91 -11.51
CA PRO A 120 7.88 9.00 -12.67
C PRO A 120 7.58 7.74 -13.50
N VAL A 121 7.00 7.96 -14.66
CA VAL A 121 6.92 6.96 -15.74
C VAL A 121 8.35 6.57 -16.08
#